data_AF-A0AA87SZ45-F1
#
_entry.id   AF-A0AA87SZ45-F1
#
_cell.length_a   1.000
_cell.length_b   1.000
_cell.length_c   1.000
_cell.angle_alpha   90.00
_cell.angle_beta   90.00
_cell.angle_gamma   90.00
#
_symmetry.space_group_name_H-M   'P 1'
#
loop_
_entity.id
_entity.type
_entity.pdbx_description
1 polymer ?
#
loop_
_entity_poly.entity_id
_entity_poly.type
_entity_poly.pdbx_seq_one_letter_code
_entity_poly.pdbx_strand_id
1 'polypeptide(L)'
;MKHYLTYKDDKSDKFWNIEVSGKSFTVTYGKTGTAGNSQTKTFNTEEKCLKEAEKLLNEKLKKGMLRIQPLIEKTKAKTVMLVISTSGGRL
;
A
#
# COMPACT_ATOMS: atom_id res chain seq x y z
N MET A 1 -3.38 -4.62 -8.03
CA MET A 1 -3.14 -3.67 -6.91
C MET A 1 -2.51 -2.41 -7.47
N LYS A 2 -2.90 -1.20 -7.06
CA LYS A 2 -2.28 0.04 -7.54
C LYS A 2 -2.13 1.06 -6.42
N HIS A 3 -0.94 1.60 -6.24
CA HIS A 3 -0.68 2.66 -5.26
C HIS A 3 0.18 3.77 -5.84
N TYR A 4 -0.15 5.00 -5.46
CA TYR A 4 0.58 6.19 -5.82
C TYR A 4 0.96 6.94 -4.54
N LEU A 5 2.23 7.29 -4.43
CA LEU A 5 2.83 7.98 -3.31
C LEU A 5 3.50 9.24 -3.84
N THR A 6 3.34 10.33 -3.09
CA THR A 6 4.06 11.58 -3.35
C THR A 6 4.93 11.92 -2.16
N TYR A 7 6.10 12.44 -2.44
CA TYR A 7 6.99 13.01 -1.45
C TYR A 7 7.26 14.46 -1.83
N LYS A 8 6.80 15.37 -0.98
CA LYS A 8 6.99 16.80 -1.14
C LYS A 8 7.74 17.37 0.06
N ASP A 9 8.74 18.17 -0.24
CA ASP A 9 9.58 18.95 0.66
C ASP A 9 9.90 20.28 -0.06
N ASP A 10 10.41 21.30 0.63
CA ASP A 10 10.69 22.63 0.07
C ASP A 10 11.47 22.61 -1.26
N LYS A 11 12.33 21.61 -1.47
CA LYS A 11 13.16 21.49 -2.69
C LYS A 11 12.87 20.25 -3.54
N SER A 12 11.99 19.37 -3.09
CA SER A 12 11.76 18.06 -3.74
C SER A 12 10.28 17.82 -3.94
N ASP A 13 9.88 17.59 -5.18
CA ASP A 13 8.55 17.07 -5.52
C ASP A 13 8.73 15.78 -6.32
N LYS A 14 8.53 14.64 -5.67
CA LYS A 14 8.80 13.30 -6.21
C LYS A 14 7.54 12.46 -6.15
N PHE A 15 7.39 11.58 -7.13
CA PHE A 15 6.35 10.56 -7.13
C PHE A 15 6.94 9.16 -7.18
N TRP A 16 6.18 8.23 -6.64
CA TRP A 16 6.43 6.80 -6.74
C TRP A 16 5.09 6.09 -6.89
N ASN A 17 4.98 5.18 -7.85
CA ASN A 17 3.81 4.35 -8.06
C ASN A 17 4.21 2.88 -8.17
N ILE A 18 3.29 2.00 -7.78
CA ILE A 18 3.37 0.58 -8.05
C ILE A 18 2.04 0.07 -8.57
N GLU A 19 2.08 -0.71 -9.63
CA GLU A 19 0.94 -1.38 -10.25
C GLU A 19 1.26 -2.86 -10.38
N VAL A 20 0.43 -3.72 -9.78
CA VAL A 20 0.55 -5.18 -9.83
C VAL A 20 -0.50 -5.73 -10.80
N SER A 21 -0.02 -6.50 -11.78
CA SER A 21 -0.79 -7.14 -12.84
C SER A 21 -0.43 -8.62 -12.90
N GLY A 22 -1.27 -9.46 -12.28
CA GLY A 22 -1.05 -10.90 -12.20
C GLY A 22 0.27 -11.25 -11.49
N LYS A 23 1.21 -11.83 -12.25
CA LYS A 23 2.51 -12.28 -11.74
C LYS A 23 3.62 -11.24 -11.85
N SER A 24 3.33 -10.05 -12.35
CA SER A 24 4.29 -8.97 -12.49
C SER A 24 3.79 -7.70 -11.82
N PHE A 25 4.75 -6.87 -11.40
CA PHE A 25 4.45 -5.51 -11.02
C PHE A 25 5.33 -4.54 -11.78
N THR A 26 4.84 -3.33 -11.97
CA THR A 26 5.57 -2.19 -12.52
C THR A 26 5.64 -1.11 -11.46
N VAL A 27 6.85 -0.67 -11.14
CA VAL A 27 7.13 0.46 -10.27
C VAL A 27 7.52 1.64 -11.15
N THR A 28 6.90 2.80 -10.97
CA THR A 28 7.33 4.03 -11.66
C THR A 28 7.72 5.09 -10.64
N TYR A 29 8.81 5.80 -10.86
CA TYR A 29 9.27 6.84 -9.94
C TYR A 29 9.91 8.00 -10.69
N GLY A 30 9.79 9.20 -10.14
CA GLY A 30 10.33 10.39 -10.81
C GLY A 30 10.06 11.68 -10.04
N LYS A 31 10.40 12.79 -10.69
CA LYS A 31 10.01 14.13 -10.24
C LYS A 31 8.60 14.40 -10.74
N THR A 32 7.74 14.98 -9.92
CA THR A 32 6.37 15.35 -10.34
C THR A 32 6.44 16.29 -11.55
N GLY A 33 5.63 16.00 -12.57
CA GLY A 33 5.64 16.73 -13.85
C GLY A 33 6.59 16.16 -14.91
N THR A 34 7.32 15.08 -14.62
CA THR A 34 8.08 14.32 -15.65
C THR A 34 7.47 12.94 -15.88
N ALA A 35 7.83 12.29 -16.98
CA ALA A 35 7.42 10.91 -17.25
C ALA A 35 7.94 9.91 -16.20
N GLY A 36 9.05 10.24 -15.51
CA GLY A 36 9.72 9.35 -14.57
C GLY A 36 10.37 8.13 -15.25
N ASN A 37 10.75 7.16 -14.43
CA ASN A 37 11.33 5.89 -14.85
C ASN A 37 10.45 4.74 -14.35
N SER A 38 10.16 3.78 -15.22
CA SER A 38 9.41 2.57 -14.90
C SER A 38 10.31 1.33 -14.87
N GLN A 39 10.10 0.46 -13.90
CA GLN A 39 10.75 -0.84 -13.78
C GLN A 39 9.70 -1.92 -13.58
N THR A 40 9.69 -2.92 -14.46
CA THR A 40 8.79 -4.07 -14.35
C THR A 40 9.54 -5.27 -13.84
N LYS A 41 8.93 -6.01 -12.91
CA LYS A 41 9.48 -7.25 -12.35
C LYS A 41 8.43 -8.34 -12.39
N THR A 42 8.80 -9.50 -12.92
CA THR A 42 7.94 -10.68 -13.03
C THR A 42 8.37 -11.74 -12.03
N PHE A 43 7.40 -12.46 -11.49
CA PHE A 43 7.57 -13.49 -10.49
C PHE A 43 6.96 -14.80 -10.97
N ASN A 44 7.32 -15.91 -10.31
CA ASN A 44 6.78 -17.22 -10.68
C ASN A 44 5.30 -17.37 -10.29
N THR A 45 4.86 -16.69 -9.22
CA THR A 45 3.49 -16.76 -8.69
C THR A 45 2.96 -15.39 -8.33
N GLU A 46 1.63 -15.25 -8.41
CA GLU A 46 0.92 -14.00 -8.07
C GLU A 46 1.08 -13.65 -6.59
N GLU A 47 1.04 -14.64 -5.71
CA GLU A 47 1.23 -14.45 -4.27
C GLU A 47 2.61 -13.88 -3.94
N LYS A 48 3.68 -14.36 -4.60
CA LYS A 48 5.02 -13.80 -4.43
C LYS A 48 5.10 -12.37 -4.94
N CYS A 49 4.48 -12.10 -6.08
CA CYS A 49 4.42 -10.75 -6.64
C CYS A 49 3.72 -9.77 -5.69
N LEU A 50 2.55 -10.17 -5.16
CA LEU A 50 1.76 -9.36 -4.22
C LEU A 50 2.51 -9.11 -2.91
N LYS A 51 3.10 -10.15 -2.30
CA LYS A 51 3.88 -10.00 -1.05
C LYS A 51 5.02 -9.02 -1.21
N GLU A 52 5.73 -9.09 -2.34
CA GLU A 52 6.88 -8.22 -2.58
C GLU A 52 6.46 -6.79 -2.93
N ALA A 53 5.34 -6.61 -3.63
CA ALA A 53 4.74 -5.30 -3.85
C ALA A 53 4.26 -4.66 -2.54
N GLU A 54 3.62 -5.43 -1.65
CA GLU A 54 3.18 -4.99 -0.32
C GLU A 54 4.38 -4.64 0.58
N LYS A 55 5.47 -5.40 0.50
CA LYS A 55 6.71 -5.10 1.22
C LYS A 55 7.29 -3.75 0.78
N LEU A 56 7.44 -3.54 -0.52
CA LEU A 56 7.93 -2.27 -1.08
C LEU A 56 7.03 -1.09 -0.67
N LEU A 57 5.72 -1.27 -0.71
CA LEU A 57 4.76 -0.26 -0.27
C LEU A 57 4.97 0.09 1.20
N ASN A 58 5.04 -0.90 2.09
CA ASN A 58 5.23 -0.69 3.52
C ASN A 58 6.56 0.01 3.83
N GLU A 59 7.65 -0.34 3.12
CA GLU A 59 8.93 0.34 3.27
C GLU A 59 8.86 1.82 2.89
N LYS A 60 8.11 2.16 1.83
CA LYS A 60 7.92 3.57 1.42
C LYS A 60 7.02 4.34 2.38
N LEU A 61 5.98 3.71 2.90
CA LEU A 61 5.10 4.32 3.91
C LEU A 61 5.83 4.57 5.23
N LYS A 62 6.67 3.64 5.69
CA LYS A 62 7.53 3.82 6.88
C LYS A 62 8.53 4.98 6.72
N LYS A 63 8.92 5.31 5.48
CA LYS A 63 9.82 6.43 5.16
C LYS A 63 9.10 7.79 5.08
N GLY A 64 7.81 7.87 5.46
CA GLY A 64 7.08 9.13 5.52
C GLY A 64 6.56 9.64 4.18
N MET A 65 6.47 8.77 3.15
CA MET A 65 5.77 9.15 1.92
C MET A 65 4.25 9.19 2.18
N LEU A 66 3.64 10.35 1.93
CA LEU A 66 2.19 10.53 2.09
C LEU A 66 1.47 9.72 1.01
N ARG A 67 0.58 8.83 1.46
CA ARG A 67 -0.20 7.94 0.60
C ARG A 67 -1.38 8.70 0.02
N ILE A 68 -1.45 8.81 -1.31
CA ILE A 68 -2.69 9.20 -1.98
C ILE A 68 -3.40 7.90 -2.36
N GLN A 69 -4.33 7.45 -1.53
CA GLN A 69 -5.21 6.34 -1.88
C GLN A 69 -6.43 6.89 -2.62
N PRO A 70 -6.83 6.35 -3.78
CA PRO A 70 -8.25 6.24 -4.03
C PRO A 70 -8.82 5.29 -2.99
N LEU A 71 -9.78 5.76 -2.19
CA LEU A 71 -10.57 4.90 -1.29
C LEU A 71 -11.19 3.77 -2.13
N ILE A 72 -10.67 2.56 -2.01
CA ILE A 72 -11.39 1.36 -2.42
C ILE A 72 -11.16 0.29 -1.37
N GLU A 73 -12.25 -0.02 -0.69
CA GLU A 73 -12.43 -0.88 0.48
C GLU A 73 -11.61 -2.18 0.47
N LYS A 74 -11.00 -2.48 1.62
CA LYS A 74 -10.83 -3.87 2.08
C LYS A 74 -11.89 -4.16 3.13
N THR A 75 -13.12 -4.41 2.71
CA THR A 75 -14.09 -5.17 3.49
C THR A 75 -13.64 -6.63 3.51
N LYS A 76 -12.93 -7.03 4.57
CA LYS A 76 -13.06 -8.37 5.14
C LYS A 76 -13.09 -8.23 6.65
N ALA A 77 -14.30 -8.33 7.19
CA ALA A 77 -14.56 -8.50 8.61
C ALA A 77 -13.84 -9.76 9.14
N LYS A 78 -13.21 -9.62 10.31
CA LYS A 78 -13.23 -10.69 11.32
C LYS A 78 -13.33 -10.06 12.70
N THR A 79 -14.54 -10.11 13.21
CA THR A 79 -14.97 -9.93 14.60
C THR A 79 -14.05 -10.67 15.57
N VAL A 80 -13.54 -9.95 16.58
CA VAL A 80 -13.56 -10.35 18.00
C VAL A 80 -13.72 -9.07 18.80
N MET A 81 -14.96 -8.77 19.21
CA MET A 81 -15.24 -7.89 20.33
C MET A 81 -15.02 -8.75 21.58
N LEU A 82 -13.87 -8.57 22.24
CA LEU A 82 -13.55 -9.30 23.46
C LEU A 82 -14.12 -8.53 24.67
N VAL A 83 -14.86 -9.29 25.49
CA VAL A 83 -15.43 -9.05 26.82
C VAL A 83 -16.63 -8.09 26.96
N ILE A 84 -17.84 -8.65 26.85
CA ILE A 84 -18.88 -8.36 27.83
C ILE A 84 -18.47 -9.04 29.14
N SER A 85 -18.12 -8.26 30.17
CA SER A 85 -18.05 -8.80 31.52
C SER A 85 -19.47 -9.07 31.99
N THR A 86 -19.89 -10.33 31.94
CA THR A 86 -21.05 -10.80 32.69
C THR A 86 -20.63 -11.12 34.12
N SER A 87 -21.10 -10.31 35.06
CA SER A 87 -21.42 -10.68 36.45
C SER A 87 -22.31 -9.55 36.96
N GLY A 88 -23.62 -9.67 37.17
CA GLY A 88 -24.35 -10.80 37.72
C GLY A 88 -24.98 -10.33 39.04
N GLY A 89 -26.31 -10.41 39.15
CA GLY A 89 -27.07 -10.23 40.40
C GLY A 89 -27.56 -8.79 40.62
N ARG A 90 -28.84 -8.42 40.48
CA ARG A 90 -30.09 -8.90 41.10
C ARG A 90 -30.22 -8.49 42.57
N LEU A 91 -30.79 -7.30 42.81
CA LEU A 91 -32.01 -6.99 43.60
C LEU A 91 -32.04 -5.49 43.91
#